data_AF-A0A528CIQ5-F1
#
_entry.id   AF-A0A528CIQ5-F1
#
_cell.length_a   1.000
_cell.length_b   1.000
_cell.length_c   1.000
_cell.angle_alpha   90.00
_cell.angle_beta   90.00
_cell.angle_gamma   90.00
#
_symmetry.space_group_name_H-M   'P 1'
#
loop_
_entity.id
_entity.type
_entity.pdbx_description
1 polymer ?
#
loop_
_entity_poly.entity_id
_entity_poly.type
_entity_poly.pdbx_seq_one_letter_code
_entity_poly.pdbx_strand_id
1 'polypeptide(L)'
;TGVVFQLSNGSEDREFRALVSEVGATDLCTMLGDPAGEHIATVEHLMATVFGLGIDNVLIEIDGHEVPILDGSAMAFVEAID
;
A
#
# COMPACT_ATOMS: atom_id res chain seq x y z
N THR A 1 -4.73 15.83 -0.43
CA THR A 1 -5.11 14.43 -0.71
C THR A 1 -4.06 13.79 -1.58
N GLY A 2 -4.13 12.48 -1.77
CA GLY A 2 -3.13 11.65 -2.46
C GLY A 2 -3.49 10.17 -2.31
N VAL A 3 -2.52 9.28 -2.51
CA VAL A 3 -2.68 7.85 -2.22
C VAL A 3 -2.44 7.61 -0.73
N VAL A 4 -3.42 7.02 -0.04
CA VAL A 4 -3.38 6.74 1.40
C VAL A 4 -3.74 5.28 1.62
N PHE A 5 -2.91 4.57 2.37
CA PHE A 5 -3.22 3.23 2.86
C PHE A 5 -3.79 3.33 4.28
N GLN A 6 -4.77 2.51 4.60
CA GLN A 6 -5.38 2.46 5.92
C GLN A 6 -5.39 1.02 6.42
N LEU A 7 -4.73 0.78 7.55
CA LEU A 7 -4.76 -0.51 8.22
C LEU A 7 -5.94 -0.55 9.18
N SER A 8 -6.92 -1.41 8.91
CA SER A 8 -8.11 -1.60 9.73
C SER A 8 -8.00 -2.86 10.58
N ASN A 9 -7.56 -2.70 11.84
CA ASN A 9 -7.37 -3.81 12.78
C ASN A 9 -8.53 -4.00 13.78
N GLY A 10 -9.68 -3.35 13.53
CA GLY A 10 -10.91 -3.51 14.33
C GLY A 10 -10.94 -2.74 15.66
N SER A 11 -9.86 -2.07 16.07
CA SER A 11 -9.83 -1.25 17.28
C SER A 11 -9.52 0.22 17.00
N GLU A 12 -8.56 0.51 16.12
CA GLU A 12 -8.29 1.85 15.58
C GLU A 12 -7.73 1.71 14.16
N ASP A 13 -8.15 2.59 13.25
CA ASP A 13 -7.58 2.64 11.91
C ASP A 13 -6.34 3.53 11.91
N ARG A 14 -5.24 3.02 11.35
CA ARG A 14 -4.03 3.82 11.11
C ARG A 14 -3.83 4.10 9.63
N GLU A 15 -3.65 5.37 9.31
CA GLU A 15 -3.35 5.81 7.95
C GLU A 15 -1.84 5.94 7.70
N PHE A 16 -1.41 5.50 6.52
CA PHE A 16 -0.07 5.64 5.97
C PHE A 16 -0.17 6.36 4.63
N ARG A 17 0.34 7.58 4.55
CA ARG A 17 0.40 8.31 3.28
C ARG A 17 1.51 7.70 2.43
N ALA A 18 1.25 7.46 1.14
CA ALA A 18 2.24 6.93 0.22
C ALA A 18 3.27 8.02 -0.17
N LEU A 19 4.10 8.41 0.78
CA LEU A 19 5.15 9.42 0.66
C LEU A 19 6.50 8.78 0.95
N VAL A 20 7.55 9.30 0.31
CA VAL A 20 8.93 8.83 0.54
C VAL A 20 9.33 8.94 2.01
N SER A 21 8.83 9.96 2.73
CA SER A 21 9.11 10.13 4.17
C SER A 21 8.57 8.99 5.03
N GLU A 22 7.53 8.29 4.55
CA GLU A 22 6.89 7.21 5.30
C GLU A 22 7.47 5.85 4.96
N VAL A 23 8.47 5.77 4.06
CA VAL A 23 9.14 4.50 3.74
C VAL A 23 10.03 4.10 4.92
N GLY A 24 9.69 2.99 5.56
CA GLY A 24 10.40 2.46 6.73
C GLY A 24 11.50 1.48 6.41
N ALA A 25 11.26 0.58 5.46
CA ALA A 25 12.19 -0.45 5.04
C ALA A 25 12.03 -0.76 3.54
N THR A 26 13.13 -1.26 2.95
CA THR A 26 13.19 -1.63 1.53
C THR A 26 13.80 -3.03 1.30
N ASP A 27 14.06 -3.79 2.37
CA ASP A 27 14.52 -5.17 2.26
C ASP A 27 13.35 -6.05 1.80
N LEU A 28 13.53 -6.77 0.69
CA LEU A 28 12.54 -7.65 0.04
C LEU A 28 11.32 -6.97 -0.59
N CYS A 29 10.84 -5.85 -0.03
CA CYS A 29 9.69 -5.10 -0.54
C CYS A 29 9.75 -3.62 -0.13
N THR A 30 8.84 -2.79 -0.61
CA THR A 30 8.65 -1.42 -0.07
C THR A 30 7.64 -1.43 1.06
N MET A 31 8.04 -0.93 2.22
CA MET A 31 7.19 -0.83 3.41
C MET A 31 6.92 0.62 3.76
N LEU A 32 5.66 0.94 4.05
CA LEU A 32 5.26 2.20 4.68
C LEU A 32 5.08 2.01 6.19
N GLY A 33 5.61 2.90 7.01
CA GLY A 33 5.49 2.86 8.48
C GLY A 33 6.78 2.48 9.19
N ASP A 34 6.67 2.03 10.44
CA ASP A 34 7.82 1.65 11.26
C ASP A 34 8.06 0.14 11.15
N PRO A 35 9.24 -0.33 10.72
CA PRO A 35 9.57 -1.76 10.67
C PRO A 35 9.47 -2.47 12.04
N ALA A 36 9.62 -1.74 13.15
CA ALA A 36 9.47 -2.26 14.51
C ALA A 36 8.06 -2.04 15.09
N GLY A 37 7.17 -1.38 14.34
CA GLY A 37 5.82 -1.01 14.77
C GLY A 37 4.77 -1.34 13.72
N GLU A 38 3.66 -0.58 13.68
CA GLU A 38 2.66 -0.77 12.63
C GLU A 38 3.16 -0.22 11.29
N HIS A 39 2.90 -1.01 10.26
CA HIS A 39 3.33 -0.77 8.90
C HIS A 39 2.42 -1.51 7.91
N ILE A 40 2.61 -1.20 6.64
CA ILE A 40 2.06 -1.95 5.50
C ILE A 40 3.22 -2.25 4.55
N ALA A 41 3.48 -3.54 4.32
CA ALA A 41 4.50 -4.06 3.42
C ALA A 41 3.97 -4.30 1.99
N THR A 42 4.89 -4.49 1.05
CA THR A 42 4.60 -4.94 -0.32
C THR A 42 3.73 -3.96 -1.13
N VAL A 43 3.86 -2.65 -0.88
CA VAL A 43 2.99 -1.63 -1.52
C VAL A 43 3.30 -1.40 -3.00
N GLU A 44 4.48 -1.80 -3.49
CA GLU A 44 5.05 -1.35 -4.76
C GLU A 44 4.25 -1.74 -6.02
N HIS A 45 3.68 -2.95 -6.09
CA HIS A 45 2.93 -3.39 -7.27
C HIS A 45 1.56 -2.71 -7.36
N LEU A 46 0.90 -2.49 -6.22
CA LEU A 46 -0.33 -1.72 -6.17
C LEU A 46 -0.06 -0.25 -6.48
N MET A 47 1.04 0.32 -5.96
CA MET A 47 1.47 1.68 -6.34
C MET A 47 1.78 1.82 -7.83
N ALA A 48 2.38 0.80 -8.45
CA ALA A 48 2.60 0.78 -9.90
C ALA A 48 1.28 0.79 -10.69
N THR A 49 0.26 0.09 -10.18
CA THR A 49 -1.10 0.09 -10.76
C THR A 49 -1.75 1.46 -10.65
N VAL A 50 -1.77 2.04 -9.46
CA VAL A 50 -2.34 3.36 -9.18
C VAL A 50 -1.69 4.43 -10.07
N PHE A 51 -0.36 4.40 -10.19
CA PHE A 51 0.37 5.30 -11.07
C PHE A 51 0.07 5.04 -12.55
N GLY A 52 0.07 3.78 -12.98
CA GLY A 52 -0.16 3.38 -14.38
C GLY A 52 -1.55 3.75 -14.89
N LEU A 53 -2.57 3.73 -14.02
CA LEU A 53 -3.94 4.13 -14.31
C LEU A 53 -4.18 5.65 -14.13
N GLY A 54 -3.19 6.41 -13.67
CA GLY A 54 -3.32 7.87 -13.49
C GLY A 54 -4.23 8.26 -12.33
N ILE A 55 -4.30 7.45 -11.27
CA ILE A 55 -5.13 7.72 -10.09
C ILE A 55 -4.36 8.62 -9.11
N ASP A 56 -4.85 9.85 -8.92
CA ASP A 56 -4.20 10.83 -8.03
C ASP A 56 -4.60 10.69 -6.55
N ASN A 57 -5.87 10.32 -6.30
CA ASN A 57 -6.45 10.31 -4.96
C ASN A 57 -7.22 9.01 -4.75
N VAL A 58 -6.78 8.20 -3.80
CA VAL A 58 -7.43 6.93 -3.45
C VAL A 58 -7.12 6.58 -2.00
N LEU A 59 -8.11 6.00 -1.32
CA LEU A 59 -7.95 5.35 -0.02
C LEU A 59 -7.90 3.84 -0.27
N ILE A 60 -6.84 3.19 0.23
CA ILE A 60 -6.60 1.76 0.10
C ILE A 60 -6.72 1.16 1.50
N GLU A 61 -7.87 0.56 1.80
CA GLU A 61 -8.12 -0.11 3.07
C GLU A 61 -7.58 -1.54 3.03
N ILE A 62 -6.89 -1.96 4.09
CA ILE A 62 -6.34 -3.30 4.24
C ILE A 62 -6.50 -3.80 5.68
N ASP A 63 -6.83 -5.07 5.82
CA ASP A 63 -7.05 -5.75 7.12
C ASP A 63 -5.80 -6.47 7.65
N GLY A 64 -4.70 -6.47 6.86
CA GLY A 64 -3.41 -7.04 7.21
C GLY A 64 -2.25 -6.09 6.97
N HIS A 65 -1.09 -6.42 7.56
CA HIS A 65 0.15 -5.62 7.46
C HIS A 65 0.88 -5.73 6.12
N GLU A 66 0.27 -6.33 5.09
CA GLU A 66 0.91 -6.57 3.81
C GLU A 66 -0.11 -6.56 2.67
N VAL A 67 0.17 -5.80 1.62
CA VAL A 67 -0.60 -5.83 0.38
C VAL A 67 -0.43 -7.21 -0.28
N PRO A 68 -1.51 -7.88 -0.72
CA PRO A 68 -1.40 -9.20 -1.33
C PRO A 68 -0.42 -9.20 -2.51
N ILE A 69 0.56 -10.11 -2.48
CA ILE A 69 1.56 -10.22 -3.56
C ILE A 69 0.94 -10.72 -4.89
N LEU A 70 -0.21 -11.38 -4.82
CA LEU A 70 -0.90 -12.02 -5.94
C LEU A 70 0.05 -12.93 -6.74
N ASP A 71 0.26 -12.67 -8.03
CA ASP A 71 1.19 -13.40 -8.88
C ASP A 71 2.59 -12.73 -8.97
N GLY A 72 2.83 -11.69 -8.18
CA GLY A 72 4.05 -10.89 -8.21
C GLY A 72 4.07 -9.82 -9.30
N SER A 73 2.96 -9.58 -9.99
CA SER A 73 2.80 -8.50 -10.97
C SER A 73 1.74 -7.48 -10.54
N ALA A 74 1.62 -6.40 -11.31
CA ALA A 74 0.55 -5.42 -11.16
C ALA A 74 -0.75 -5.81 -11.91
N MET A 75 -0.73 -6.86 -12.75
CA MET A 75 -1.82 -7.12 -13.71
C MET A 75 -3.15 -7.39 -13.01
N ALA A 76 -3.14 -8.22 -11.98
CA ALA A 76 -4.36 -8.56 -11.23
C ALA A 76 -4.96 -7.35 -10.51
N PHE A 77 -4.16 -6.34 -10.13
CA PHE A 77 -4.68 -5.08 -9.60
C PHE A 77 -5.26 -4.20 -10.70
N VAL A 78 -4.62 -4.13 -11.87
CA VAL A 78 -5.14 -3.39 -13.03
C VAL A 78 -6.51 -3.94 -13.43
N GLU A 79 -6.62 -5.25 -13.60
CA GLU A 79 -7.88 -5.94 -13.97
C GLU A 79 -9.01 -5.75 -12.93
N ALA A 80 -8.65 -5.50 -11.66
CA ALA A 80 -9.64 -5.25 -10.61
C ALA A 80 -10.14 -3.81 -10.56
N ILE A 81 -9.41 -2.86 -11.15
CA ILE A 81 -9.67 -1.41 -11.06
C ILE A 81 -10.24 -0.83 -12.37
N ASP A 82 -9.82 -1.35 -13.54
CA ASP A 82 -10.31 -0.95 -14.89
C ASP A 82 -11.65 -1.63 -15.26
#